data_AF-A0A937L664-F1
#
_entry.id   AF-A0A937L664-F1
#
_cell.length_a   1.000
_cell.length_b   1.000
_cell.length_c   1.000
_cell.angle_alpha   90.00
_cell.angle_beta   90.00
_cell.angle_gamma   90.00
#
_symmetry.space_group_name_H-M   'P 1'
#
loop_
_entity.id
_entity.type
_entity.pdbx_description
1 polymer ?
#
loop_
_entity_poly.entity_id
_entity_poly.type
_entity_poly.pdbx_seq_one_letter_code
_entity_poly.pdbx_strand_id
1 'polypeptide(L)'
;ICTGGERLKGEDGAKLHPTQKPEGLLHRVLLASTQTGDVVLDPFFGTGTTGAVAKKLGRHFIGIEAEGDYAEAAMQRIGRVERLADAELELTQSPKAQPRVAFGTLVERGLVKPGMQLFGPARKVRAKVRADGSVKLGREKNAPSGSIHKMGAAAQGAPSCNGWTFWHYKDGEKLVPIDNLRQKVRDER
;
A
#
# COMPACT_ATOMS: atom_id res chain seq x y z
N ILE A 1 18.07 -18.11 17.91
CA ILE A 1 16.79 -17.46 17.51
C ILE A 1 15.95 -17.06 18.74
N CYS A 2 15.82 -17.92 19.76
CA CYS A 2 15.05 -17.59 20.98
C CYS A 2 15.98 -17.26 22.17
N THR A 3 16.82 -16.23 22.10
CA THR A 3 17.79 -15.88 23.16
C THR A 3 17.68 -14.43 23.66
N GLY A 4 16.62 -13.71 23.25
CA GLY A 4 16.41 -12.31 23.60
C GLY A 4 16.17 -12.05 25.09
N GLY A 5 16.45 -10.82 25.52
CA GLY A 5 16.27 -10.38 26.92
C GLY A 5 14.81 -10.30 27.36
N GLU A 6 13.87 -10.29 26.41
CA GLU A 6 12.42 -10.29 26.65
C GLU A 6 11.87 -11.65 27.10
N ARG A 7 12.72 -12.69 27.24
CA ARG A 7 12.29 -14.01 27.67
C ARG A 7 11.85 -14.00 29.13
N LEU A 8 10.64 -14.53 29.38
CA LEU A 8 10.15 -14.72 30.73
C LEU A 8 10.98 -15.78 31.45
N LYS A 9 11.20 -15.55 32.74
CA LYS A 9 11.93 -16.45 33.63
C LYS A 9 11.03 -16.87 34.78
N GLY A 10 11.18 -18.12 35.23
CA GLY A 10 10.56 -18.61 36.45
C GLY A 10 11.24 -18.08 37.70
N GLU A 11 10.73 -18.45 38.87
CA GLU A 11 11.27 -18.04 40.17
C GLU A 11 12.72 -18.52 40.41
N ASP A 12 13.09 -19.64 39.78
CA ASP A 12 14.44 -20.21 39.76
C ASP A 12 15.42 -19.48 38.82
N GLY A 13 14.95 -18.43 38.12
CA GLY A 13 15.71 -17.70 37.13
C GLY A 13 15.91 -18.44 35.80
N ALA A 14 15.38 -19.65 35.67
CA ALA A 14 15.39 -20.41 34.42
C ALA A 14 14.35 -19.87 33.44
N LYS A 15 14.49 -20.23 32.16
CA LYS A 15 13.56 -19.78 31.11
C LYS A 15 12.21 -20.45 31.32
N LEU A 16 11.16 -19.65 31.47
CA LEU A 16 9.81 -20.14 31.75
C LEU A 16 9.26 -20.98 30.60
N HIS A 17 9.47 -20.56 29.35
CA HIS A 17 9.04 -21.31 28.17
C HIS A 17 10.22 -21.57 27.23
N PRO A 18 10.47 -22.82 26.78
CA PRO A 18 11.69 -23.19 26.07
C PRO A 18 11.83 -22.47 24.71
N THR A 19 10.71 -22.22 24.04
CA THR A 19 10.67 -21.74 22.64
C THR A 19 9.94 -20.40 22.48
N GLN A 20 9.92 -19.55 23.52
CA GLN A 20 9.35 -18.20 23.45
C GLN A 20 9.92 -17.44 22.25
N LYS A 21 9.03 -17.02 21.34
CA LYS A 21 9.41 -16.29 20.13
C LYS A 21 9.74 -14.83 20.45
N PRO A 22 10.69 -14.21 19.73
CA PRO A 22 11.04 -12.82 19.92
C PRO A 22 9.94 -11.89 19.40
N GLU A 23 9.67 -10.80 20.12
CA GLU A 23 8.60 -9.85 19.75
C GLU A 23 8.86 -9.19 18.39
N GLY A 24 10.12 -8.87 18.09
CA GLY A 24 10.49 -8.24 16.82
C GLY A 24 10.16 -9.10 15.58
N LEU A 25 10.07 -10.42 15.73
CA LEU A 25 9.61 -11.30 14.66
C LEU A 25 8.10 -11.11 14.43
N LEU A 26 7.30 -11.23 15.50
CA LEU A 26 5.85 -11.09 15.42
C LEU A 26 5.44 -9.68 14.98
N HIS A 27 6.20 -8.66 15.38
CA HIS A 27 5.97 -7.29 14.95
C HIS A 27 6.02 -7.14 13.43
N ARG A 28 7.04 -7.74 12.78
CA ARG A 28 7.16 -7.71 11.31
C ARG A 28 6.04 -8.47 10.63
N VAL A 29 5.68 -9.64 11.16
CA VAL A 29 4.59 -10.46 10.63
C VAL A 29 3.28 -9.68 10.67
N LEU A 30 2.89 -9.16 11.85
CA LEU A 30 1.62 -8.46 12.02
C LEU A 30 1.54 -7.18 11.19
N LEU A 31 2.61 -6.38 11.12
CA LEU A 31 2.62 -5.19 10.27
C LEU A 31 2.51 -5.52 8.77
N ALA A 32 3.06 -6.65 8.33
CA ALA A 32 3.04 -7.03 6.92
C ALA A 32 1.71 -7.65 6.47
N SER A 33 0.95 -8.27 7.38
CA SER A 33 -0.21 -9.09 7.02
C SER A 33 -1.53 -8.71 7.70
N THR A 34 -1.56 -7.65 8.52
CA THR A 34 -2.78 -7.21 9.22
C THR A 34 -2.91 -5.70 9.28
N GLN A 35 -4.13 -5.21 9.42
CA GLN A 35 -4.47 -3.82 9.70
C GLN A 35 -4.80 -3.63 11.20
N THR A 36 -4.76 -2.38 11.67
CA THR A 36 -5.25 -2.02 13.00
C THR A 36 -6.72 -2.42 13.13
N GLY A 37 -7.10 -3.04 14.26
CA GLY A 37 -8.44 -3.58 14.48
C GLY A 37 -8.68 -5.00 13.97
N ASP A 38 -7.78 -5.58 13.16
CA ASP A 38 -7.90 -7.00 12.77
C ASP A 38 -7.79 -7.93 13.99
N VAL A 39 -8.35 -9.14 13.87
CA VAL A 39 -8.26 -10.21 14.87
C VAL A 39 -7.18 -11.22 14.47
N VAL A 40 -6.22 -11.45 15.36
CA VAL A 40 -5.14 -12.44 15.17
C VAL A 40 -5.42 -13.69 15.99
N LEU A 41 -5.54 -14.85 15.35
CA LEU A 41 -5.64 -16.14 16.02
C LEU A 41 -4.25 -16.77 16.18
N ASP A 42 -3.92 -17.19 17.39
CA ASP A 42 -2.75 -18.00 17.69
C ASP A 42 -3.17 -19.27 18.46
N PRO A 43 -3.19 -20.44 17.80
CA PRO A 43 -3.61 -21.69 18.43
C PRO A 43 -2.54 -22.33 19.33
N PHE A 44 -1.33 -21.76 19.39
CA PHE A 44 -0.22 -22.26 20.21
C PHE A 44 0.43 -21.09 20.95
N PHE A 45 -0.34 -20.50 21.86
CA PHE A 45 -0.07 -19.16 22.38
C PHE A 45 1.19 -19.08 23.25
N GLY A 46 1.55 -20.16 23.95
CA GLY A 46 2.67 -20.21 24.88
C GLY A 46 2.59 -19.06 25.88
N THR A 47 3.69 -18.31 26.03
CA THR A 47 3.74 -17.12 26.91
C THR A 47 3.23 -15.83 26.25
N GLY A 48 2.38 -15.94 25.24
CA GLY A 48 1.58 -14.84 24.71
C GLY A 48 2.35 -13.79 23.91
N THR A 49 3.47 -14.12 23.25
CA THR A 49 4.19 -13.15 22.41
C THR A 49 3.28 -12.56 21.32
N THR A 50 2.46 -13.37 20.66
CA THR A 50 1.52 -12.89 19.63
C THR A 50 0.52 -11.90 20.20
N GLY A 51 -0.09 -12.20 21.36
CA GLY A 51 -1.06 -11.31 22.00
C GLY A 51 -0.44 -10.01 22.50
N ALA A 52 0.77 -10.07 23.06
CA ALA A 52 1.51 -8.88 23.50
C ALA A 52 1.77 -7.92 22.33
N VAL A 53 2.28 -8.44 21.20
CA VAL A 53 2.56 -7.61 20.03
C VAL A 53 1.27 -7.15 19.35
N ALA A 54 0.24 -8.01 19.25
CA ALA A 54 -1.06 -7.65 18.70
C ALA A 54 -1.70 -6.49 19.48
N LYS A 55 -1.75 -6.58 20.82
CA LYS A 55 -2.27 -5.51 21.69
C LYS A 55 -1.49 -4.21 21.50
N LYS A 56 -0.15 -4.28 21.53
CA LYS A 56 0.72 -3.11 21.33
C LYS A 56 0.41 -2.39 20.01
N LEU A 57 0.22 -3.18 18.95
CA LEU A 57 -0.06 -2.70 17.60
C LEU A 57 -1.54 -2.39 17.33
N GLY A 58 -2.41 -2.41 18.34
CA GLY A 58 -3.82 -2.09 18.16
C GLY A 58 -4.64 -3.13 17.39
N ARG A 59 -4.19 -4.39 17.38
CA ARG A 59 -4.96 -5.54 16.88
C ARG A 59 -5.66 -6.25 18.04
N HIS A 60 -6.79 -6.89 17.74
CA HIS A 60 -7.39 -7.88 18.64
C HIS A 60 -6.68 -9.23 18.47
N PHE A 61 -6.80 -10.11 19.46
CA PHE A 61 -6.23 -11.45 19.36
C PHE A 61 -7.07 -12.49 20.10
N ILE A 62 -6.95 -13.74 19.67
CA ILE A 62 -7.45 -14.93 20.34
C ILE A 62 -6.27 -15.87 20.49
N GLY A 63 -5.87 -16.15 21.74
CA GLY A 63 -4.79 -17.08 22.06
C GLY A 63 -5.36 -18.35 22.68
N ILE A 64 -4.89 -19.52 22.20
CA ILE A 64 -5.25 -20.83 22.78
C ILE A 64 -3.96 -21.46 23.34
N GLU A 65 -4.00 -21.85 24.60
CA GLU A 65 -2.91 -22.52 25.31
C GLU A 65 -3.49 -23.60 26.23
N ALA A 66 -2.84 -24.77 26.26
CA ALA A 66 -3.26 -25.89 27.07
C ALA A 66 -2.63 -25.87 28.48
N GLU A 67 -1.39 -25.38 28.58
CA GLU A 67 -0.63 -25.37 29.83
C GLU A 67 -0.97 -24.14 30.68
N GLY A 68 -1.51 -24.36 31.88
CA GLY A 68 -1.99 -23.30 32.77
C GLY A 68 -0.93 -22.26 33.12
N ASP A 69 0.29 -22.70 33.45
CA ASP A 69 1.40 -21.81 33.83
C ASP A 69 1.80 -20.86 32.69
N TYR A 70 1.74 -21.34 31.43
CA TYR A 70 2.03 -20.51 30.27
C TYR A 70 0.92 -19.52 29.99
N ALA A 71 -0.35 -19.95 30.13
CA ALA A 71 -1.51 -19.08 29.99
C ALA A 71 -1.49 -17.96 31.04
N GLU A 72 -1.14 -18.26 32.29
CA GLU A 72 -1.02 -17.26 33.35
C GLU A 72 0.09 -16.25 33.04
N ALA A 73 1.27 -16.73 32.66
CA ALA A 73 2.38 -15.88 32.27
C ALA A 73 2.04 -14.98 31.07
N ALA A 74 1.28 -15.51 30.10
CA ALA A 74 0.78 -14.75 28.96
C ALA A 74 -0.17 -13.63 29.42
N MET A 75 -1.14 -13.93 30.29
CA MET A 75 -2.08 -12.93 30.83
C MET A 75 -1.35 -11.81 31.57
N GLN A 76 -0.40 -12.15 32.45
CA GLN A 76 0.39 -11.16 33.19
C GLN A 76 1.22 -10.28 32.26
N ARG A 77 1.90 -10.89 31.27
CA ARG A 77 2.70 -10.16 30.28
C ARG A 77 1.84 -9.19 29.47
N ILE A 78 0.72 -9.66 28.93
CA ILE A 78 -0.18 -8.84 28.09
C ILE A 78 -0.86 -7.74 28.91
N GLY A 79 -1.17 -8.01 30.19
CA GLY A 79 -1.71 -7.02 31.12
C GLY A 79 -0.83 -5.78 31.24
N ARG A 80 0.50 -5.96 31.17
CA ARG A 80 1.51 -4.88 31.25
C ARG A 80 1.80 -4.18 29.92
N VAL A 81 1.27 -4.69 28.81
CA VAL A 81 1.48 -4.06 27.50
C VAL A 81 0.53 -2.89 27.32
N GLU A 82 1.10 -1.72 27.03
CA GLU A 82 0.35 -0.55 26.58
C GLU A 82 0.20 -0.57 25.05
N ARG A 83 -1.01 -0.23 24.59
CA ARG A 83 -1.31 -0.06 23.17
C ARG A 83 -0.77 1.30 22.72
N LEU A 84 -0.15 1.34 21.54
CA LEU A 84 0.29 2.60 20.91
C LEU A 84 -0.89 3.50 20.55
N ALA A 85 -0.68 4.82 20.53
CA ALA A 85 -1.72 5.76 20.14
C ALA A 85 -2.07 5.59 18.66
N ASP A 86 -3.32 5.87 18.26
CA ASP A 86 -3.76 5.64 16.88
C ASP A 86 -2.93 6.41 15.85
N ALA A 87 -2.47 7.63 16.19
CA ALA A 87 -1.58 8.41 15.34
C ALA A 87 -0.22 7.72 15.06
N GLU A 88 0.26 6.88 15.98
CA GLU A 88 1.51 6.13 15.83
C GLU A 88 1.32 4.79 15.09
N LEU A 89 0.06 4.36 14.94
CA LEU A 89 -0.33 3.15 14.21
C LEU A 89 -0.63 3.41 12.74
N GLU A 90 -0.68 4.68 12.31
CA GLU A 90 -0.84 5.03 10.91
C GLU A 90 0.38 4.60 10.10
N LEU A 91 0.17 3.59 9.24
CA LEU A 91 1.17 3.13 8.30
C LEU A 91 1.10 3.94 7.01
N THR A 92 2.26 4.26 6.43
CA THR A 92 2.34 4.88 5.12
C THR A 92 1.60 4.03 4.09
N GLN A 93 0.46 4.50 3.62
CA GLN A 93 -0.34 3.77 2.64
C GLN A 93 0.38 3.73 1.28
N SER A 94 0.31 2.58 0.62
CA SER A 94 0.82 2.44 -0.75
C SER A 94 0.03 3.35 -1.69
N PRO A 95 0.66 4.00 -2.69
CA PRO A 95 -0.03 4.72 -3.76
C PRO A 95 -1.09 3.89 -4.51
N LYS A 96 -1.03 2.56 -4.40
CA LYS A 96 -2.03 1.62 -4.95
C LYS A 96 -3.37 1.64 -4.22
N ALA A 97 -3.43 2.13 -2.97
CA ALA A 97 -4.66 2.24 -2.20
C ALA A 97 -5.52 3.45 -2.61
N GLN A 98 -4.95 4.40 -3.34
CA GLN A 98 -5.70 5.58 -3.82
C GLN A 98 -6.82 5.18 -4.79
N PRO A 99 -7.97 5.87 -4.75
CA PRO A 99 -9.07 5.63 -5.67
C PRO A 99 -8.62 5.58 -7.14
N ARG A 100 -9.09 4.56 -7.86
CA ARG A 100 -8.82 4.42 -9.29
C ARG A 100 -9.58 5.51 -10.06
N VAL A 101 -8.84 6.26 -10.87
CA VAL A 101 -9.36 7.26 -11.79
C VAL A 101 -8.98 6.84 -13.20
N ALA A 102 -9.99 6.58 -14.03
CA ALA A 102 -9.77 6.27 -15.44
C ALA A 102 -9.46 7.55 -16.22
N PHE A 103 -8.66 7.43 -17.29
CA PHE A 103 -8.37 8.61 -18.14
C PHE A 103 -9.62 9.18 -18.81
N GLY A 104 -10.59 8.32 -19.17
CA GLY A 104 -11.89 8.75 -19.69
C GLY A 104 -12.64 9.70 -18.73
N THR A 105 -12.51 9.52 -17.42
CA THR A 105 -13.12 10.42 -16.41
C THR A 105 -12.59 11.84 -16.52
N LEU A 106 -11.33 12.03 -16.93
CA LEU A 106 -10.79 13.38 -17.17
C LEU A 106 -11.43 14.03 -18.40
N VAL A 107 -11.80 13.22 -19.40
CA VAL A 107 -12.50 13.69 -20.61
C VAL A 107 -13.94 14.04 -20.28
N GLU A 108 -14.64 13.17 -19.55
CA GLU A 108 -16.01 13.38 -19.09
C GLU A 108 -16.15 14.62 -18.21
N ARG A 109 -15.19 14.86 -17.30
CA ARG A 109 -15.16 16.08 -16.46
C ARG A 109 -14.68 17.33 -17.20
N GLY A 110 -14.33 17.24 -18.48
CA GLY A 110 -13.86 18.38 -19.28
C GLY A 110 -12.47 18.90 -18.91
N LEU A 111 -11.76 18.24 -17.99
CA LEU A 111 -10.37 18.54 -17.62
C LEU A 111 -9.41 18.27 -18.79
N VAL A 112 -9.74 17.27 -19.62
CA VAL A 112 -9.08 16.98 -20.89
C VAL A 112 -10.14 17.06 -21.99
N LYS A 113 -9.84 17.77 -23.07
CA LYS A 113 -10.80 17.92 -24.18
C LYS A 113 -10.44 17.00 -25.34
N PRO A 114 -11.43 16.42 -26.04
CA PRO A 114 -11.18 15.74 -27.31
C PRO A 114 -10.43 16.66 -28.26
N GLY A 115 -9.38 16.13 -28.89
CA GLY A 115 -8.49 16.86 -29.77
C GLY A 115 -7.27 17.50 -29.12
N MET A 116 -7.23 17.57 -27.77
CA MET A 116 -6.05 18.01 -27.02
C MET A 116 -4.82 17.18 -27.41
N GLN A 117 -3.66 17.85 -27.51
CA GLN A 117 -2.38 17.21 -27.79
C GLN A 117 -1.70 16.82 -26.49
N LEU A 118 -1.30 15.55 -26.39
CA LEU A 118 -0.41 15.03 -25.37
C LEU A 118 0.98 14.87 -25.98
N PHE A 119 2.01 15.12 -25.17
CA PHE A 119 3.41 15.09 -25.56
C PHE A 119 4.17 14.08 -24.71
N GLY A 120 4.99 13.25 -25.35
CA GLY A 120 5.97 12.43 -24.63
C GLY A 120 7.25 13.22 -24.31
N PRO A 121 8.26 12.55 -23.75
CA PRO A 121 9.54 13.17 -23.37
C PRO A 121 10.17 13.97 -24.51
N ALA A 122 10.70 15.15 -24.17
CA ALA A 122 11.33 16.09 -25.12
C ALA A 122 10.48 16.44 -26.36
N ARG A 123 9.15 16.32 -26.28
CA ARG A 123 8.20 16.58 -27.40
C ARG A 123 8.43 15.71 -28.65
N LYS A 124 9.21 14.63 -28.54
CA LYS A 124 9.56 13.75 -29.66
C LYS A 124 8.35 13.03 -30.24
N VAL A 125 7.40 12.66 -29.38
CA VAL A 125 6.17 11.97 -29.73
C VAL A 125 4.97 12.76 -29.25
N ARG A 126 3.88 12.65 -30.00
CA ARG A 126 2.63 13.35 -29.72
C ARG A 126 1.43 12.46 -30.00
N ALA A 127 0.44 12.55 -29.14
CA ALA A 127 -0.83 11.86 -29.28
C ALA A 127 -2.01 12.84 -29.19
N LYS A 128 -3.10 12.54 -29.89
CA LYS A 128 -4.34 13.33 -29.87
C LYS A 128 -5.39 12.60 -29.04
N VAL A 129 -5.99 13.29 -28.07
CA VAL A 129 -7.08 12.74 -27.26
C VAL A 129 -8.34 12.57 -28.10
N ARG A 130 -9.07 11.46 -27.91
CA ARG A 130 -10.38 11.19 -28.52
C ARG A 130 -11.49 11.29 -27.48
N ALA A 131 -12.73 11.37 -27.97
CA ALA A 131 -13.92 11.57 -27.12
C ALA A 131 -14.20 10.39 -26.18
N ASP A 132 -13.79 9.18 -26.57
CA ASP A 132 -13.94 7.94 -25.79
C ASP A 132 -12.83 7.75 -24.73
N GLY A 133 -11.96 8.74 -24.51
CA GLY A 133 -10.81 8.62 -23.61
C GLY A 133 -9.66 7.78 -24.19
N SER A 134 -9.72 7.35 -25.45
CA SER A 134 -8.54 6.81 -26.13
C SER A 134 -7.64 7.95 -26.62
N VAL A 135 -6.38 7.62 -26.92
CA VAL A 135 -5.43 8.54 -27.55
C VAL A 135 -4.93 7.95 -28.85
N LYS A 136 -4.70 8.81 -29.84
CA LYS A 136 -4.18 8.45 -31.16
C LYS A 136 -2.73 8.93 -31.28
N LEU A 137 -1.79 8.03 -31.49
CA LEU A 137 -0.37 8.36 -31.61
C LEU A 137 -0.04 8.80 -33.04
N GLY A 138 0.50 10.00 -33.25
CA GLY A 138 0.81 10.51 -34.58
C GLY A 138 -0.33 11.28 -35.27
N ARG A 139 -0.09 11.74 -36.51
CA ARG A 139 -1.03 12.61 -37.27
C ARG A 139 -1.78 11.90 -38.40
N GLU A 140 -1.28 10.76 -38.86
CA GLU A 140 -1.81 10.04 -40.01
C GLU A 140 -3.23 9.49 -39.75
N LYS A 141 -4.01 9.27 -40.82
CA LYS A 141 -5.38 8.76 -40.69
C LYS A 141 -5.42 7.38 -40.02
N ASN A 142 -4.47 6.51 -40.36
CA ASN A 142 -4.37 5.13 -39.86
C ASN A 142 -3.42 4.98 -38.67
N ALA A 143 -3.00 6.08 -38.05
CA ALA A 143 -2.11 6.02 -36.91
C ALA A 143 -2.75 5.27 -35.73
N PRO A 144 -1.98 4.49 -34.96
CA PRO A 144 -2.50 3.61 -33.93
C PRO A 144 -3.23 4.40 -32.83
N SER A 145 -4.24 3.75 -32.25
CA SER A 145 -5.03 4.31 -31.15
C SER A 145 -5.28 3.28 -30.05
N GLY A 146 -5.43 3.76 -28.82
CA GLY A 146 -5.72 2.92 -27.66
C GLY A 146 -5.64 3.71 -26.36
N SER A 147 -5.51 3.02 -25.23
CA SER A 147 -5.32 3.67 -23.93
C SER A 147 -4.02 4.49 -23.87
N ILE A 148 -3.96 5.43 -22.93
CA ILE A 148 -2.74 6.22 -22.65
C ILE A 148 -1.51 5.33 -22.40
N HIS A 149 -1.72 4.16 -21.78
CA HIS A 149 -0.68 3.18 -21.49
C HIS A 149 -0.21 2.46 -22.76
N LYS A 150 -1.14 1.92 -23.54
CA LYS A 150 -0.82 1.19 -24.79
C LYS A 150 -0.11 2.11 -25.79
N MET A 151 -0.58 3.35 -25.91
CA MET A 151 0.03 4.32 -26.83
C MET A 151 1.37 4.85 -26.32
N GLY A 152 1.54 5.00 -25.01
CA GLY A 152 2.84 5.35 -24.43
C GLY A 152 3.87 4.22 -24.58
N ALA A 153 3.45 2.96 -24.47
CA ALA A 153 4.29 1.79 -24.70
C ALA A 153 4.72 1.71 -26.18
N ALA A 154 3.77 1.84 -27.10
CA ALA A 154 4.03 1.87 -28.54
C ALA A 154 4.98 3.02 -28.94
N ALA A 155 4.82 4.21 -28.34
CA ALA A 155 5.67 5.37 -28.63
C ALA A 155 7.13 5.19 -28.16
N GLN A 156 7.37 4.30 -27.19
CA GLN A 156 8.70 4.00 -26.65
C GLN A 156 9.31 2.71 -27.23
N GLY A 157 8.53 1.90 -27.96
CA GLY A 157 8.93 0.54 -28.31
C GLY A 157 9.09 -0.37 -27.07
N ALA A 158 8.38 -0.07 -25.98
CA ALA A 158 8.49 -0.76 -24.71
C ALA A 158 7.33 -1.74 -24.48
N PRO A 159 7.50 -2.81 -23.68
CA PRO A 159 6.42 -3.76 -23.39
C PRO A 159 5.30 -3.16 -22.53
N SER A 160 5.59 -2.11 -21.75
CA SER A 160 4.60 -1.42 -20.93
C SER A 160 4.97 0.05 -20.73
N CYS A 161 4.00 0.87 -20.31
CA CYS A 161 4.20 2.29 -20.01
C CYS A 161 3.18 2.78 -18.98
N ASN A 162 3.64 3.54 -17.99
CA ASN A 162 2.75 4.37 -17.18
C ASN A 162 2.38 5.65 -17.95
N GLY A 163 1.24 5.61 -18.66
CA GLY A 163 0.77 6.74 -19.46
C GLY A 163 0.54 8.02 -18.65
N TRP A 164 0.26 7.92 -17.35
CA TRP A 164 0.00 9.08 -16.49
C TRP A 164 1.22 9.99 -16.34
N THR A 165 2.39 9.40 -16.17
CA THR A 165 3.66 10.12 -16.01
C THR A 165 4.39 10.33 -17.34
N PHE A 166 4.11 9.49 -18.33
CA PHE A 166 4.71 9.61 -19.66
C PHE A 166 4.13 10.76 -20.47
N TRP A 167 2.79 10.88 -20.50
CA TRP A 167 2.12 11.90 -21.29
C TRP A 167 2.02 13.21 -20.53
N HIS A 168 2.35 14.30 -21.22
CA HIS A 168 2.25 15.65 -20.72
C HIS A 168 1.28 16.46 -21.56
N TYR A 169 0.50 17.34 -20.93
CA TYR A 169 -0.29 18.35 -21.64
C TYR A 169 0.41 19.70 -21.51
N LYS A 170 0.02 20.65 -22.37
CA LYS A 170 0.54 22.02 -22.34
C LYS A 170 -0.29 22.84 -21.36
N ASP A 171 0.34 23.35 -20.32
CA ASP A 171 -0.23 24.30 -19.36
C ASP A 171 0.59 25.60 -19.43
N GLY A 172 0.01 26.64 -20.04
CA GLY A 172 0.77 27.82 -20.47
C GLY A 172 1.90 27.44 -21.42
N GLU A 173 3.15 27.77 -21.08
CA GLU A 173 4.34 27.38 -21.85
C GLU A 173 4.93 26.03 -21.43
N LYS A 174 4.55 25.53 -20.25
CA LYS A 174 5.15 24.35 -19.63
C LYS A 174 4.45 23.07 -20.08
N LEU A 175 5.18 21.97 -20.04
CA LEU A 175 4.63 20.64 -20.16
C LEU A 175 4.49 20.04 -18.77
N VAL A 176 3.28 19.61 -18.44
CA VAL A 176 2.94 19.07 -17.12
C VAL A 176 2.38 17.65 -17.31
N PRO A 177 2.78 16.66 -16.48
CA PRO A 177 2.22 15.31 -16.58
C PRO A 177 0.70 15.33 -16.46
N ILE A 178 0.02 14.49 -17.25
CA ILE A 178 -1.43 14.32 -17.10
C ILE A 178 -1.81 13.72 -15.74
N ASP A 179 -0.85 13.13 -15.03
CA ASP A 179 -1.04 12.64 -13.65
C ASP A 179 -1.52 13.73 -12.68
N ASN A 180 -1.13 14.98 -12.89
CA ASN A 180 -1.58 16.09 -12.03
C ASN A 180 -3.10 16.29 -12.12
N LEU A 181 -3.69 16.03 -13.30
CA LEU A 181 -5.14 16.09 -13.47
C LEU A 181 -5.83 14.91 -12.79
N ARG A 182 -5.18 13.73 -12.78
CA ARG A 182 -5.65 12.56 -12.03
C ARG A 182 -5.66 12.85 -10.52
N GLN A 183 -4.63 13.52 -10.01
CA GLN A 183 -4.55 13.87 -8.60
C GLN A 183 -5.63 14.87 -8.20
N LYS A 184 -5.89 15.92 -9.00
CA LYS A 184 -7.01 16.85 -8.76
C LYS A 184 -8.35 16.12 -8.59
N VAL A 185 -8.65 15.15 -9.46
CA VAL A 185 -9.88 14.34 -9.36
C VAL A 185 -9.93 13.46 -8.12
N ARG A 186 -8.77 13.05 -7.58
CA ARG A 186 -8.69 12.28 -6.32
C ARG A 186 -8.91 13.17 -5.12
N ASP A 187 -8.36 14.38 -5.13
CA ASP A 187 -8.44 15.33 -4.01
C ASP A 187 -9.86 15.94 -3.86
N GLU A 188 -10.68 15.88 -4.92
CA GLU A 188 -12.09 16.30 -4.91
C GLU A 188 -13.07 15.25 -4.33
N ARG A 189 -12.59 14.05 -3.96
CA ARG A 189 -13.42 12.96 -3.41
C ARG A 189 -13.23 12.83 -1.92
#